data_AF-A0A3Q1C6M1-F1
#
_entry.id   AF-A0A3Q1C6M1-F1
#
_cell.length_a   1.000
_cell.length_b   1.000
_cell.length_c   1.000
_cell.angle_alpha   90.00
_cell.angle_beta   90.00
_cell.angle_gamma   90.00
#
_symmetry.space_group_name_H-M   'P 1'
#
loop_
_entity.id
_entity.type
_entity.pdbx_description
1 polymer ?
#
loop_
_entity_poly.entity_id
_entity_poly.type
_entity_poly.pdbx_seq_one_letter_code
_entity_poly.pdbx_strand_id
1 'polypeptide(L)'
;MEQEFEDIDSSGRWQNLYNEIRNQASEYPYRVAKLPVNRNLNRYRDVSPYDHSRVKLENCENDYINASLVAVTEAQRAYILSQGPLRNTCGHFWLMIWEQCTKAVIMLNRVIEKGSEKCAQYWPTTDELQMSFTDTGFVVRLLSEEDQSHFTIRVLELQNTKTGESREIYHFHYTTWPDFGVPESPASFLNFLFKVRESGSLDPKHGPSVVHCSAGIGRSGTFALVDTCLVLMDRRENPSSVDIQRVLLGMREYRMGLIQTPDQLRFSYMAVIEGAKLILTGNSAAQQNKLRVLSRDDLEPDLPPPPPPPRPHLNDSRPNGPCLEAQDPSGDHLLAGEADSQDHNVVNSGHVRKRHREERIASTAQRVQQMKQRLTDSERKREKWQYWRPILLYVGVGTALAVGLLCWMYSQ
;
A
#
# COMPACT_ATOMS: atom_id res chain seq x y z
N MET A 1 1.26 -0.76 29.16
CA MET A 1 1.31 -1.09 27.73
C MET A 1 2.20 -2.29 27.42
N GLU A 2 3.50 -2.29 27.76
CA GLU A 2 4.37 -3.47 27.49
C GLU A 2 3.87 -4.73 28.23
N GLN A 3 3.59 -4.63 29.53
CA GLN A 3 3.00 -5.74 30.28
C GLN A 3 1.66 -6.21 29.69
N GLU A 4 0.78 -5.27 29.34
CA GLU A 4 -0.52 -5.58 28.71
C GLU A 4 -0.32 -6.33 27.38
N PHE A 5 0.64 -5.90 26.56
CA PHE A 5 1.00 -6.57 25.32
C PHE A 5 1.47 -8.00 25.59
N GLU A 6 2.43 -8.20 26.50
CA GLU A 6 2.94 -9.53 26.85
C GLU A 6 1.85 -10.45 27.39
N ASP A 7 0.95 -9.92 28.23
CA ASP A 7 -0.18 -10.67 28.78
C ASP A 7 -1.16 -11.10 27.69
N ILE A 8 -1.46 -10.26 26.70
CA ILE A 8 -2.34 -10.60 25.57
C ILE A 8 -1.63 -11.58 24.63
N ASP A 9 -0.34 -11.39 24.35
CA ASP A 9 0.42 -12.17 23.39
C ASP A 9 0.66 -13.60 23.89
N SER A 10 1.11 -13.75 25.14
CA SER A 10 1.34 -15.05 25.78
C SER A 10 0.06 -15.87 25.93
N SER A 11 -1.09 -15.21 26.05
CA SER A 11 -2.40 -15.86 26.18
C SER A 11 -3.15 -16.02 24.85
N GLY A 12 -2.61 -15.52 23.73
CA GLY A 12 -3.23 -15.62 22.41
C GLY A 12 -4.56 -14.87 22.28
N ARG A 13 -4.80 -13.82 23.08
CA ARG A 13 -6.11 -13.15 23.22
C ARG A 13 -6.36 -11.99 22.24
N TRP A 14 -5.50 -11.79 21.24
CA TRP A 14 -5.66 -10.69 20.26
C TRP A 14 -7.00 -10.71 19.53
N GLN A 15 -7.50 -11.89 19.17
CA GLN A 15 -8.80 -12.03 18.52
C GLN A 15 -9.96 -11.60 19.43
N ASN A 16 -9.89 -11.94 20.72
CA ASN A 16 -10.89 -11.55 21.72
C ASN A 16 -10.91 -10.04 21.90
N LEU A 17 -9.74 -9.44 22.14
CA LEU A 17 -9.63 -7.99 22.31
C LEU A 17 -10.11 -7.23 21.06
N TYR A 18 -9.73 -7.69 19.86
CA TYR A 18 -10.20 -7.10 18.61
C TYR A 18 -11.73 -7.13 18.50
N ASN A 19 -12.36 -8.25 18.88
CA ASN A 19 -13.82 -8.39 18.87
C ASN A 19 -14.48 -7.52 19.94
N GLU A 20 -13.89 -7.38 21.12
CA GLU A 20 -14.37 -6.47 22.18
C GLU A 20 -14.40 -5.02 21.70
N ILE A 21 -13.31 -4.53 21.10
CA ILE A 21 -13.23 -3.18 20.52
C ILE A 21 -14.25 -3.02 19.39
N ARG A 22 -14.46 -4.05 18.57
CA ARG A 22 -15.50 -4.03 17.53
C ARG A 22 -16.90 -3.90 18.13
N ASN A 23 -17.19 -4.61 19.22
CA ASN A 23 -18.50 -4.58 19.87
C ASN A 23 -18.76 -3.28 20.64
N GLN A 24 -17.71 -2.62 21.14
CA GLN A 24 -17.80 -1.33 21.83
C GLN A 24 -17.83 -0.13 20.88
N ALA A 25 -17.45 -0.29 19.62
CA ALA A 25 -17.37 0.82 18.67
C ALA A 25 -18.75 1.42 18.38
N SER A 26 -18.84 2.75 18.50
CA SER A 26 -20.05 3.50 18.17
C SER A 26 -20.38 3.42 16.67
N GLU A 27 -21.66 3.28 16.35
CA GLU A 27 -22.18 3.41 14.99
C GLU A 27 -22.93 4.73 14.84
N TYR A 28 -22.61 5.49 13.79
CA TYR A 28 -23.25 6.75 13.45
C TYR A 28 -23.91 6.67 12.07
N PRO A 29 -24.89 7.54 11.75
CA PRO A 29 -25.50 7.59 10.44
C PRO A 29 -24.50 7.90 9.31
N TYR A 30 -24.69 7.26 8.16
CA TYR A 30 -23.93 7.48 6.91
C TYR A 30 -24.88 7.57 5.70
N ARG A 31 -26.01 8.26 5.87
CA ARG A 31 -27.13 8.29 4.91
C ARG A 31 -26.72 8.88 3.57
N VAL A 32 -25.88 9.91 3.56
CA VAL A 32 -25.42 10.57 2.32
C VAL A 32 -24.65 9.58 1.44
N ALA A 33 -23.81 8.74 2.06
CA ALA A 33 -23.03 7.73 1.36
C ALA A 33 -23.89 6.65 0.68
N LYS A 34 -25.14 6.45 1.14
CA LYS A 34 -26.08 5.45 0.59
C LYS A 34 -27.08 6.00 -0.41
N LEU A 35 -27.05 7.30 -0.70
CA LEU A 35 -27.88 7.87 -1.76
C LEU A 35 -27.55 7.20 -3.11
N PRO A 36 -28.56 6.91 -3.96
CA PRO A 36 -28.34 6.25 -5.24
C PRO A 36 -27.31 6.96 -6.13
N VAL A 37 -27.30 8.29 -6.12
CA VAL A 37 -26.35 9.14 -6.88
C VAL A 37 -24.89 8.96 -6.44
N ASN A 38 -24.65 8.51 -5.19
CA ASN A 38 -23.32 8.33 -4.62
C ASN A 38 -22.81 6.89 -4.73
N ARG A 39 -23.60 5.96 -5.28
CA ARG A 39 -23.25 4.53 -5.35
C ARG A 39 -21.94 4.29 -6.11
N ASN A 40 -21.73 4.99 -7.22
CA ASN A 40 -20.52 4.89 -8.06
C ASN A 40 -19.33 5.70 -7.52
N LEU A 41 -19.49 6.42 -6.41
CA LEU A 41 -18.42 7.16 -5.73
C LEU A 41 -17.81 6.35 -4.57
N ASN A 42 -18.38 5.19 -4.26
CA ASN A 42 -17.95 4.27 -3.22
C ASN A 42 -17.24 3.05 -3.81
N ARG A 43 -16.00 2.80 -3.40
CA ARG A 43 -15.25 1.61 -3.84
C ARG A 43 -15.82 0.32 -3.24
N TYR A 44 -16.24 0.38 -1.98
CA TYR A 44 -16.78 -0.75 -1.23
C TYR A 44 -18.16 -0.41 -0.68
N ARG A 45 -19.10 -1.35 -0.78
CA ARG A 45 -20.50 -1.15 -0.35
C ARG A 45 -20.62 -1.04 1.18
N ASP A 46 -19.73 -1.69 1.90
CA ASP A 46 -19.69 -1.87 3.35
C ASP A 46 -18.78 -0.86 4.06
N VAL A 47 -18.12 0.05 3.33
CA VAL A 47 -17.26 1.09 3.90
C VAL A 47 -17.77 2.46 3.49
N SER A 48 -18.23 3.26 4.46
CA SER A 48 -18.83 4.57 4.20
C SER A 48 -18.40 5.58 5.27
N PRO A 49 -18.22 6.87 4.93
CA PRO A 49 -17.97 7.90 5.92
C PRO A 49 -19.26 8.20 6.70
N TYR A 50 -19.15 8.50 7.99
CA TYR A 50 -20.29 8.99 8.76
C TYR A 50 -20.67 10.42 8.34
N ASP A 51 -21.96 10.75 8.42
CA ASP A 51 -22.49 12.01 7.93
C ASP A 51 -21.91 13.23 8.68
N HIS A 52 -21.60 13.07 9.97
CA HIS A 52 -21.08 14.15 10.83
C HIS A 52 -19.59 14.44 10.62
N SER A 53 -18.82 13.47 10.12
CA SER A 53 -17.37 13.56 9.95
C SER A 53 -16.91 13.51 8.50
N ARG A 54 -17.82 13.28 7.54
CA ARG A 54 -17.47 13.25 6.12
C ARG A 54 -16.89 14.58 5.67
N VAL A 55 -15.88 14.52 4.82
CA VAL A 55 -15.43 15.71 4.08
C VAL A 55 -16.49 16.06 3.04
N LYS A 56 -16.76 17.36 2.88
CA LYS A 56 -17.71 17.89 1.89
C LYS A 56 -16.93 18.71 0.87
N LEU A 57 -17.19 18.47 -0.41
CA LEU A 57 -16.63 19.25 -1.50
C LEU A 57 -17.47 20.52 -1.70
N GLU A 58 -16.84 21.69 -1.85
CA GLU A 58 -17.56 22.96 -2.00
C GLU A 58 -17.75 23.35 -3.47
N ASN A 59 -16.78 23.04 -4.33
CA ASN A 59 -16.78 23.46 -5.74
C ASN A 59 -17.24 22.36 -6.72
N CYS A 60 -18.24 21.56 -6.34
CA CYS A 60 -18.82 20.49 -7.15
C CYS A 60 -20.36 20.44 -6.98
N GLU A 61 -21.09 20.00 -8.00
CA GLU A 61 -22.55 19.80 -7.91
C GLU A 61 -22.94 18.77 -6.83
N ASN A 62 -22.06 17.79 -6.60
CA ASN A 62 -22.22 16.76 -5.58
C ASN A 62 -21.11 16.89 -4.54
N ASP A 63 -21.46 17.24 -3.32
CA ASP A 63 -20.51 17.46 -2.22
C ASP A 63 -19.87 16.17 -1.69
N TYR A 64 -20.23 15.00 -2.23
CA TYR A 64 -19.86 13.70 -1.68
C TYR A 64 -18.50 13.20 -2.16
N ILE A 65 -17.66 12.85 -1.19
CA ILE A 65 -16.47 12.02 -1.35
C ILE A 65 -16.41 11.01 -0.18
N ASN A 66 -15.95 9.78 -0.42
CA ASN A 66 -15.76 8.79 0.65
C ASN A 66 -14.48 9.08 1.43
N ALA A 67 -14.53 10.10 2.29
CA ALA A 67 -13.45 10.52 3.16
C ALA A 67 -14.02 11.03 4.50
N SER A 68 -13.30 10.81 5.58
CA SER A 68 -13.68 11.25 6.93
C SER A 68 -12.57 12.08 7.55
N LEU A 69 -12.91 13.24 8.11
CA LEU A 69 -12.02 14.00 9.00
C LEU A 69 -12.00 13.33 10.36
N VAL A 70 -10.87 12.74 10.74
CA VAL A 70 -10.63 12.11 12.04
C VAL A 70 -9.77 13.06 12.86
N ALA A 71 -10.37 13.69 13.86
CA ALA A 71 -9.70 14.65 14.74
C ALA A 71 -9.52 14.07 16.14
N VAL A 72 -8.27 14.11 16.64
CA VAL A 72 -7.93 13.73 18.02
C VAL A 72 -7.47 14.98 18.75
N THR A 73 -8.42 15.63 19.40
CA THR A 73 -8.25 16.97 20.02
C THR A 73 -7.09 17.01 21.02
N GLU A 74 -6.99 15.99 21.89
CA GLU A 74 -5.91 15.90 22.89
C GLU A 74 -4.51 15.83 22.24
N ALA A 75 -4.39 15.10 21.13
CA ALA A 75 -3.16 15.01 20.35
C ALA A 75 -2.90 16.25 19.48
N GLN A 76 -3.88 17.17 19.38
CA GLN A 76 -3.96 18.23 18.36
C GLN A 76 -3.55 17.72 16.98
N ARG A 77 -4.11 16.56 16.62
CA ARG A 77 -3.80 15.88 15.37
C ARG A 77 -5.09 15.61 14.62
N ALA A 78 -5.08 15.85 13.32
CA ALA A 78 -6.19 15.57 12.44
C ALA A 78 -5.70 14.90 11.16
N TYR A 79 -6.51 13.97 10.65
CA TYR A 79 -6.26 13.26 9.42
C TYR A 79 -7.53 13.23 8.58
N ILE A 80 -7.38 13.22 7.26
CA ILE A 80 -8.46 12.82 6.37
C ILE A 80 -8.21 11.38 5.97
N LEU A 81 -9.04 10.45 6.45
CA LEU A 81 -8.99 9.04 6.07
C LEU A 81 -9.93 8.79 4.90
N SER A 82 -9.39 8.38 3.75
CA SER A 82 -10.14 8.24 2.50
C SER A 82 -9.95 6.87 1.86
N GLN A 83 -10.89 6.46 1.01
CA GLN A 83 -10.69 5.29 0.14
C GLN A 83 -9.61 5.60 -0.93
N GLY A 84 -9.02 4.56 -1.50
CA GLY A 84 -8.20 4.70 -2.71
C GLY A 84 -9.07 5.20 -3.86
N PRO A 85 -8.75 6.33 -4.52
CA PRO A 85 -9.59 6.93 -5.55
C PRO A 85 -10.03 5.93 -6.61
N LEU A 86 -11.29 6.05 -7.04
CA LEU A 86 -11.79 5.41 -8.25
C LEU A 86 -11.41 6.28 -9.44
N ARG A 87 -11.43 5.71 -10.65
CA ARG A 87 -11.12 6.45 -11.89
C ARG A 87 -11.97 7.71 -12.05
N ASN A 88 -13.25 7.62 -11.72
CA ASN A 88 -14.22 8.71 -11.77
C ASN A 88 -14.21 9.62 -10.52
N THR A 89 -13.31 9.40 -9.55
CA THR A 89 -13.21 10.24 -8.35
C THR A 89 -11.80 10.78 -8.14
N CYS A 90 -10.88 10.63 -9.10
CA CYS A 90 -9.54 11.20 -9.00
C CYS A 90 -9.59 12.73 -8.95
N GLY A 91 -10.42 13.38 -9.77
CA GLY A 91 -10.62 14.83 -9.72
C GLY A 91 -11.15 15.28 -8.36
N HIS A 92 -12.21 14.62 -7.86
CA HIS A 92 -12.75 14.89 -6.51
C HIS A 92 -11.70 14.74 -5.41
N PHE A 93 -10.78 13.77 -5.53
CA PHE A 93 -9.71 13.57 -4.56
C PHE A 93 -8.72 14.74 -4.55
N TRP A 94 -8.32 15.25 -5.71
CA TRP A 94 -7.44 16.43 -5.79
C TRP A 94 -8.16 17.73 -5.41
N LEU A 95 -9.45 17.86 -5.72
CA LEU A 95 -10.28 18.95 -5.21
C LEU A 95 -10.31 18.97 -3.68
N MET A 96 -10.53 17.82 -3.05
CA MET A 96 -10.47 17.69 -1.59
C MET A 96 -9.11 18.12 -1.03
N ILE A 97 -8.00 17.66 -1.63
CA ILE A 97 -6.64 18.03 -1.20
C ILE A 97 -6.43 19.55 -1.28
N TRP A 98 -6.95 20.19 -2.33
CA TRP A 98 -6.87 21.63 -2.51
C TRP A 98 -7.69 22.39 -1.47
N GLU A 99 -8.98 22.05 -1.34
CA GLU A 99 -9.93 22.73 -0.44
C GLU A 99 -9.52 22.57 1.03
N GLN A 100 -9.00 21.40 1.39
CA GLN A 100 -8.57 21.11 2.76
C GLN A 100 -7.15 21.61 3.07
N CYS A 101 -6.48 22.31 2.15
CA CYS A 101 -5.11 22.82 2.34
C CYS A 101 -4.13 21.72 2.79
N THR A 102 -4.32 20.50 2.29
CA THR A 102 -3.50 19.34 2.63
C THR A 102 -2.08 19.52 2.12
N LYS A 103 -1.08 19.23 2.97
CA LYS A 103 0.35 19.26 2.58
C LYS A 103 0.90 17.91 2.11
N ALA A 104 0.33 16.81 2.59
CA ALA A 104 0.76 15.47 2.18
C ALA A 104 -0.38 14.46 1.98
N VAL A 105 -0.14 13.55 1.06
CA VAL A 105 -0.91 12.33 0.83
C VAL A 105 -0.06 11.12 1.23
N ILE A 106 -0.57 10.31 2.15
CA ILE A 106 0.04 9.08 2.65
C ILE A 106 -0.73 7.88 2.06
N MET A 107 -0.11 7.23 1.07
CA MET A 107 -0.65 6.08 0.36
C MET A 107 -0.03 4.78 0.90
N LEU A 108 -0.87 3.88 1.41
CA LEU A 108 -0.43 2.66 2.10
C LEU A 108 -0.76 1.37 1.32
N ASN A 109 -1.04 1.47 0.02
CA ASN A 109 -1.33 0.33 -0.84
C ASN A 109 -0.67 0.46 -2.21
N ARG A 110 -0.55 -0.64 -2.94
CA ARG A 110 -0.22 -0.60 -4.37
C ARG A 110 -1.49 -0.43 -5.20
N VAL A 111 -1.36 0.14 -6.40
CA VAL A 111 -2.46 0.29 -7.38
C VAL A 111 -3.13 -1.07 -7.64
N ILE A 112 -2.31 -2.11 -7.81
CA ILE A 112 -2.77 -3.50 -8.00
C ILE A 112 -2.21 -4.36 -6.87
N GLU A 113 -3.09 -5.11 -6.20
CA GLU A 113 -2.72 -6.11 -5.19
C GLU A 113 -3.49 -7.40 -5.46
N LYS A 114 -2.81 -8.55 -5.41
CA LYS A 114 -3.40 -9.87 -5.70
C LYS A 114 -4.20 -9.89 -7.02
N GLY A 115 -3.69 -9.18 -8.05
CA GLY A 115 -4.31 -9.11 -9.38
C GLY A 115 -5.55 -8.20 -9.51
N SER A 116 -5.94 -7.48 -8.45
CA SER A 116 -7.10 -6.58 -8.46
C SER A 116 -6.68 -5.12 -8.30
N GLU A 117 -7.35 -4.20 -9.00
CA GLU A 117 -7.15 -2.75 -8.84
C GLU A 117 -7.72 -2.28 -7.49
N LYS A 118 -6.84 -1.85 -6.58
CA LYS A 118 -7.16 -1.38 -5.23
C LYS A 118 -7.26 0.13 -5.13
N CYS A 119 -6.67 0.84 -6.09
CA CYS A 119 -6.65 2.29 -6.21
C CYS A 119 -6.41 2.63 -7.68
N ALA A 120 -7.01 3.70 -8.21
CA ALA A 120 -6.66 4.20 -9.53
C ALA A 120 -5.24 4.81 -9.50
N GLN A 121 -4.59 4.87 -10.67
CA GLN A 121 -3.40 5.71 -10.86
C GLN A 121 -3.89 7.17 -10.88
N TYR A 122 -3.79 7.87 -9.74
CA TYR A 122 -4.31 9.23 -9.58
C TYR A 122 -3.21 10.29 -9.57
N TRP A 123 -1.95 9.90 -9.73
CA TRP A 123 -0.79 10.78 -9.78
C TRP A 123 0.07 10.48 -11.02
N PRO A 124 0.80 11.47 -11.55
CA PRO A 124 1.74 11.29 -12.66
C PRO A 124 2.90 10.37 -12.29
N THR A 125 3.46 9.68 -13.28
CA THR A 125 4.64 8.82 -13.14
C THR A 125 5.84 9.43 -13.88
N THR A 126 7.01 8.79 -13.80
CA THR A 126 8.17 9.20 -14.59
C THR A 126 7.94 9.08 -16.10
N ASP A 127 7.02 8.21 -16.53
CA ASP A 127 6.65 8.03 -17.94
C ASP A 127 5.60 9.06 -18.39
N GLU A 128 4.74 9.50 -17.47
CA GLU A 128 3.69 10.48 -17.68
C GLU A 128 3.82 11.58 -16.62
N LEU A 129 4.65 12.59 -16.88
CA LEU A 129 5.06 13.61 -15.91
C LEU A 129 3.92 14.54 -15.45
N GLN A 130 2.76 14.49 -16.10
CA GLN A 130 1.60 15.29 -15.73
C GLN A 130 0.29 14.56 -15.96
N MET A 131 -0.72 14.84 -15.13
CA MET A 131 -2.10 14.38 -15.30
C MET A 131 -3.06 15.56 -15.16
N SER A 132 -4.09 15.61 -16.01
CA SER A 132 -5.12 16.65 -15.98
C SER A 132 -6.46 16.08 -15.53
N PHE A 133 -7.11 16.77 -14.58
CA PHE A 133 -8.42 16.46 -14.03
C PHE A 133 -9.37 17.61 -14.38
N THR A 134 -9.91 17.57 -15.61
CA THR A 134 -10.69 18.67 -16.19
C THR A 134 -12.07 18.85 -15.55
N ASP A 135 -12.63 17.76 -14.99
CA ASP A 135 -13.88 17.75 -14.23
C ASP A 135 -13.84 18.68 -13.01
N THR A 136 -12.67 18.83 -12.41
CA THR A 136 -12.43 19.65 -11.20
C THR A 136 -11.50 20.83 -11.45
N GLY A 137 -10.84 20.88 -12.61
CA GLY A 137 -9.98 21.99 -13.01
C GLY A 137 -8.58 21.95 -12.41
N PHE A 138 -7.98 20.76 -12.27
CA PHE A 138 -6.63 20.61 -11.73
C PHE A 138 -5.66 19.96 -12.72
N VAL A 139 -4.38 20.32 -12.59
CA VAL A 139 -3.26 19.60 -13.20
C VAL A 139 -2.30 19.20 -12.10
N VAL A 140 -1.84 17.95 -12.12
CA VAL A 140 -0.85 17.43 -11.19
C VAL A 140 0.42 17.09 -11.96
N ARG A 141 1.57 17.58 -11.51
CA ARG A 141 2.88 17.31 -12.12
C ARG A 141 3.82 16.64 -11.14
N LEU A 142 4.62 15.71 -11.65
CA LEU A 142 5.71 15.11 -10.88
C LEU A 142 6.92 16.05 -10.91
N LEU A 143 7.33 16.55 -9.74
CA LEU A 143 8.53 17.40 -9.61
C LEU A 143 9.77 16.57 -9.27
N SER A 144 9.64 15.63 -8.34
CA SER A 144 10.71 14.72 -7.95
C SER A 144 10.18 13.40 -7.39
N GLU A 145 11.00 12.35 -7.48
CA GLU A 145 10.74 11.02 -6.94
C GLU A 145 12.02 10.49 -6.30
N GLU A 146 11.91 10.05 -5.05
CA GLU A 146 12.97 9.40 -4.29
C GLU A 146 12.50 8.00 -3.85
N ASP A 147 13.12 6.97 -4.42
CA ASP A 147 12.85 5.59 -4.07
C ASP A 147 13.70 5.13 -2.88
N GLN A 148 13.03 4.57 -1.87
CA GLN A 148 13.63 3.89 -0.73
C GLN A 148 13.22 2.41 -0.75
N SER A 149 13.82 1.56 0.08
CA SER A 149 13.57 0.11 0.05
C SER A 149 12.09 -0.28 0.25
N HIS A 150 11.38 0.40 1.15
CA HIS A 150 10.01 0.04 1.55
C HIS A 150 8.95 1.04 1.11
N PHE A 151 9.36 2.22 0.65
CA PHE A 151 8.48 3.31 0.30
C PHE A 151 9.12 4.24 -0.76
N THR A 152 8.31 5.03 -1.43
CA THR A 152 8.73 6.08 -2.35
C THR A 152 8.20 7.41 -1.85
N ILE A 153 9.01 8.47 -1.93
CA ILE A 153 8.58 9.84 -1.64
C ILE A 153 8.56 10.61 -2.96
N ARG A 154 7.45 11.27 -3.28
CA ARG A 154 7.36 12.20 -4.41
C ARG A 154 7.05 13.59 -3.92
N VAL A 155 7.51 14.59 -4.67
CA VAL A 155 6.99 15.94 -4.61
C VAL A 155 6.18 16.18 -5.86
N LEU A 156 4.92 16.55 -5.68
CA LEU A 156 3.97 16.84 -6.74
C LEU A 156 3.62 18.32 -6.73
N GLU A 157 3.48 18.92 -7.90
CA GLU A 157 2.81 20.20 -8.05
C GLU A 157 1.32 19.96 -8.30
N LEU A 158 0.45 20.53 -7.48
CA LEU A 158 -0.98 20.61 -7.72
C LEU A 158 -1.33 22.03 -8.15
N GLN A 159 -1.72 22.20 -9.42
CA GLN A 159 -2.10 23.48 -10.00
C GLN A 159 -3.61 23.58 -10.18
N ASN A 160 -4.20 24.65 -9.66
CA ASN A 160 -5.58 25.04 -9.96
C ASN A 160 -5.64 25.80 -11.29
N THR A 161 -6.25 25.21 -12.31
CA THR A 161 -6.30 25.79 -13.66
C THR A 161 -7.21 27.02 -13.77
N LYS A 162 -8.13 27.20 -12.83
CA LYS A 162 -9.05 28.36 -12.81
C LYS A 162 -8.37 29.61 -12.27
N THR A 163 -7.52 29.46 -11.25
CA THR A 163 -6.83 30.58 -10.58
C THR A 163 -5.38 30.75 -11.02
N GLY A 164 -4.76 29.70 -11.56
CA GLY A 164 -3.33 29.66 -11.89
C GLY A 164 -2.42 29.36 -10.68
N GLU A 165 -2.97 29.28 -9.47
CA GLU A 165 -2.20 28.99 -8.25
C GLU A 165 -1.69 27.53 -8.23
N SER A 166 -0.47 27.34 -7.74
CA SER A 166 0.17 26.03 -7.56
C SER A 166 0.56 25.79 -6.10
N ARG A 167 0.50 24.54 -5.65
CA ARG A 167 0.96 24.09 -4.33
C ARG A 167 1.81 22.83 -4.46
N GLU A 168 2.87 22.74 -3.68
CA GLU A 168 3.65 21.51 -3.54
C GLU A 168 3.02 20.56 -2.53
N ILE A 169 2.76 19.33 -2.97
CA ILE A 169 2.17 18.24 -2.21
C ILE A 169 3.19 17.10 -2.09
N TYR A 170 3.48 16.68 -0.86
CA TYR A 170 4.24 15.45 -0.65
C TYR A 170 3.34 14.23 -0.90
N HIS A 171 3.85 13.25 -1.62
CA HIS A 171 3.21 11.94 -1.78
C HIS A 171 4.11 10.86 -1.19
N PHE A 172 3.72 10.34 -0.03
CA PHE A 172 4.42 9.27 0.67
C PHE A 172 3.74 7.94 0.33
N HIS A 173 4.45 7.06 -0.37
CA HIS A 173 3.89 5.80 -0.85
C HIS A 173 4.59 4.61 -0.21
N TYR A 174 3.97 3.96 0.77
CA TYR A 174 4.47 2.71 1.33
C TYR A 174 4.15 1.55 0.39
N THR A 175 5.17 0.93 -0.20
CA THR A 175 5.02 -0.01 -1.34
C THR A 175 5.05 -1.48 -0.95
N THR A 176 5.56 -1.79 0.25
CA THR A 176 5.80 -3.17 0.71
C THR A 176 4.77 -3.68 1.72
N TRP A 177 3.73 -2.90 2.05
CA TRP A 177 2.68 -3.34 3.00
C TRP A 177 1.71 -4.32 2.32
N PRO A 178 1.62 -5.59 2.76
CA PRO A 178 0.68 -6.57 2.18
C PRO A 178 -0.79 -6.27 2.50
N ASP A 179 -1.69 -6.59 1.55
CA ASP A 179 -3.14 -6.42 1.78
C ASP A 179 -3.65 -7.41 2.84
N PHE A 180 -4.36 -6.88 3.85
CA PHE A 180 -4.79 -7.56 5.09
C PHE A 180 -3.68 -8.12 6.00
N GLY A 181 -2.42 -7.90 5.66
CA GLY A 181 -1.29 -8.23 6.52
C GLY A 181 -0.80 -7.01 7.30
N VAL A 182 0.41 -7.18 7.85
CA VAL A 182 1.16 -6.16 8.57
C VAL A 182 2.55 -6.01 7.93
N PRO A 183 3.24 -4.88 8.13
CA PRO A 183 4.66 -4.78 7.79
C PRO A 183 5.45 -5.87 8.52
N GLU A 184 6.53 -6.36 7.89
CA GLU A 184 7.36 -7.44 8.43
C GLU A 184 7.99 -7.06 9.78
N SER A 185 8.41 -5.81 9.92
CA SER A 185 8.98 -5.25 11.14
C SER A 185 8.39 -3.87 11.47
N PRO A 186 8.17 -3.53 12.76
CA PRO A 186 7.81 -2.17 13.16
C PRO A 186 8.85 -1.12 12.74
N ALA A 187 10.12 -1.50 12.58
CA ALA A 187 11.22 -0.61 12.22
C ALA A 187 10.99 0.08 10.86
N SER A 188 10.64 -0.69 9.82
CA SER A 188 10.38 -0.15 8.48
C SER A 188 9.17 0.80 8.47
N PHE A 189 8.11 0.47 9.22
CA PHE A 189 6.94 1.31 9.40
C PHE A 189 7.27 2.61 10.15
N LEU A 190 8.02 2.53 11.25
CA LEU A 190 8.41 3.69 12.04
C LEU A 190 9.35 4.62 11.27
N ASN A 191 10.27 4.07 10.47
CA ASN A 191 11.11 4.85 9.56
C ASN A 191 10.26 5.66 8.59
N PHE A 192 9.25 5.03 7.97
CA PHE A 192 8.30 5.73 7.10
C PHE A 192 7.51 6.81 7.85
N LEU A 193 6.94 6.49 9.01
CA LEU A 193 6.20 7.44 9.84
C LEU A 193 7.05 8.66 10.21
N PHE A 194 8.31 8.44 10.59
CA PHE A 194 9.23 9.53 10.93
C PHE A 194 9.60 10.36 9.70
N LYS A 195 9.75 9.78 8.51
CA LYS A 195 9.90 10.55 7.27
C LYS A 195 8.70 11.45 6.98
N VAL A 196 7.48 10.97 7.24
CA VAL A 196 6.27 11.79 7.14
C VAL A 196 6.31 12.94 8.16
N ARG A 197 6.67 12.67 9.42
CA ARG A 197 6.80 13.69 10.47
C ARG A 197 7.88 14.74 10.17
N GLU A 198 9.07 14.30 9.76
CA GLU A 198 10.21 15.16 9.40
C GLU A 198 9.88 16.17 8.30
N SER A 199 8.92 15.85 7.42
CA SER A 199 8.45 16.78 6.37
C SER A 199 7.61 17.95 6.89
N GLY A 200 7.19 17.93 8.16
CA GLY A 200 6.26 18.91 8.75
C GLY A 200 4.83 18.80 8.25
N SER A 201 4.50 17.79 7.43
CA SER A 201 3.17 17.66 6.80
C SER A 201 2.05 17.30 7.77
N LEU A 202 2.39 16.83 8.97
CA LEU A 202 1.43 16.54 10.04
C LEU A 202 1.21 17.75 10.97
N ASP A 203 1.97 18.84 10.82
CA ASP A 203 1.89 20.01 11.68
C ASP A 203 0.52 20.71 11.62
N PRO A 204 0.03 21.28 12.73
CA PRO A 204 -1.27 21.96 12.78
C PRO A 204 -1.33 23.26 11.95
N LYS A 205 -0.20 23.75 11.43
CA LYS A 205 -0.13 24.93 10.54
C LYS A 205 -0.68 24.65 9.13
N HIS A 206 -0.80 23.37 8.78
CA HIS A 206 -1.35 22.92 7.50
C HIS A 206 -2.70 22.27 7.72
N GLY A 207 -3.44 22.10 6.61
CA GLY A 207 -4.62 21.26 6.64
C GLY A 207 -4.29 19.80 6.94
N PRO A 208 -5.29 18.99 7.36
CA PRO A 208 -5.08 17.58 7.68
C PRO A 208 -4.43 16.82 6.52
N SER A 209 -3.42 16.01 6.85
CA SER A 209 -2.84 15.10 5.87
C SER A 209 -3.87 14.03 5.46
N VAL A 210 -3.89 13.70 4.17
CA VAL A 210 -4.78 12.66 3.64
C VAL A 210 -4.08 11.32 3.73
N VAL A 211 -4.65 10.36 4.45
CA VAL A 211 -4.13 8.99 4.56
C VAL A 211 -5.12 8.04 3.88
N HIS A 212 -4.64 7.21 2.97
CA HIS A 212 -5.48 6.20 2.33
C HIS A 212 -4.76 4.87 2.12
N CYS A 213 -5.57 3.85 1.93
CA CYS A 213 -5.16 2.57 1.37
C CYS A 213 -6.17 2.22 0.27
N SER A 214 -6.71 1.00 0.24
CA SER A 214 -7.83 0.70 -0.66
C SER A 214 -9.17 1.17 -0.08
N ALA A 215 -9.54 0.74 1.12
CA ALA A 215 -10.80 1.13 1.77
C ALA A 215 -10.66 2.35 2.71
N GLY A 216 -9.42 2.68 3.10
CA GLY A 216 -9.17 3.80 4.01
C GLY A 216 -9.48 3.50 5.48
N ILE A 217 -9.43 2.23 5.91
CA ILE A 217 -9.79 1.85 7.28
C ILE A 217 -8.77 0.91 7.97
N GLY A 218 -8.26 -0.12 7.30
CA GLY A 218 -7.29 -1.05 7.90
C GLY A 218 -5.91 -0.42 8.11
N ARG A 219 -5.08 -0.41 7.07
CA ARG A 219 -3.73 0.17 7.07
C ARG A 219 -3.72 1.66 7.47
N SER A 220 -4.70 2.41 6.97
CA SER A 220 -4.89 3.82 7.31
C SER A 220 -5.20 4.03 8.80
N GLY A 221 -6.03 3.16 9.39
CA GLY A 221 -6.31 3.17 10.82
C GLY A 221 -5.07 2.85 11.65
N THR A 222 -4.30 1.83 11.25
CA THR A 222 -3.01 1.49 11.88
C THR A 222 -2.05 2.67 11.86
N PHE A 223 -1.87 3.32 10.71
CA PHE A 223 -0.97 4.48 10.59
C PHE A 223 -1.37 5.61 11.53
N ALA A 224 -2.63 6.04 11.45
CA ALA A 224 -3.13 7.18 12.23
C ALA A 224 -3.17 6.87 13.74
N LEU A 225 -3.50 5.63 14.14
CA LEU A 225 -3.49 5.20 15.54
C LEU A 225 -2.08 5.26 16.13
N VAL A 226 -1.09 4.67 15.45
CA VAL A 226 0.29 4.64 15.94
C VAL A 226 0.85 6.07 16.05
N ASP A 227 0.64 6.90 15.02
CA ASP A 227 1.04 8.30 15.07
C ASP A 227 0.41 9.05 16.25
N THR A 228 -0.91 8.91 16.42
CA THR A 228 -1.66 9.56 17.51
C THR A 228 -1.15 9.12 18.88
N CYS A 229 -1.00 7.82 19.11
CA CYS A 229 -0.52 7.30 20.40
C CYS A 229 0.87 7.84 20.73
N LEU A 230 1.79 7.85 19.76
CA LEU A 230 3.13 8.41 19.96
C LEU A 230 3.10 9.91 20.25
N VAL A 231 2.20 10.68 19.62
CA VAL A 231 2.03 12.12 19.93
C VAL A 231 1.47 12.31 21.35
N LEU A 232 0.51 11.49 21.77
CA LEU A 232 -0.03 11.55 23.13
C LEU A 232 1.03 11.20 24.18
N MET A 233 1.90 10.23 23.90
CA MET A 233 3.00 9.85 24.79
C MET A 233 4.03 10.97 24.96
N ASP A 234 4.34 11.71 23.89
CA ASP A 234 5.26 12.85 23.93
C ASP A 234 4.67 14.05 24.69
N ARG A 235 3.34 14.18 24.72
CA ARG A 235 2.64 15.31 25.35
C ARG A 235 2.24 15.10 26.80
N ARG A 236 1.95 13.86 27.19
CA ARG A 236 1.50 13.55 28.56
C ARG A 236 2.69 13.43 29.49
N GLU A 237 2.53 13.92 30.73
CA GLU A 237 3.55 13.77 31.78
C GLU A 237 3.88 12.30 32.07
N ASN A 238 2.90 11.41 31.94
CA ASN A 238 3.08 9.96 32.06
C ASN A 238 2.78 9.25 30.73
N PRO A 239 3.80 8.90 29.92
CA PRO A 239 3.64 8.16 28.67
C PRO A 239 2.89 6.83 28.84
N SER A 240 3.02 6.18 30.01
CA SER A 240 2.36 4.91 30.32
C SER A 240 0.84 5.01 30.48
N SER A 241 0.29 6.24 30.53
CA SER A 241 -1.16 6.48 30.62
C SER A 241 -1.91 6.37 29.29
N VAL A 242 -1.19 6.25 28.16
CA VAL A 242 -1.82 6.16 26.83
C VAL A 242 -2.44 4.78 26.65
N ASP A 243 -3.77 4.76 26.56
CA ASP A 243 -4.58 3.57 26.28
C ASP A 243 -4.88 3.49 24.78
N ILE A 244 -4.24 2.52 24.09
CA ILE A 244 -4.38 2.33 22.64
C ILE A 244 -5.83 1.98 22.27
N GLN A 245 -6.51 1.18 23.09
CA GLN A 245 -7.89 0.72 22.81
C GLN A 245 -8.84 1.91 22.85
N ARG A 246 -8.71 2.75 23.88
CA ARG A 246 -9.53 3.97 24.04
C ARG A 246 -9.27 4.98 22.92
N VAL A 247 -8.02 5.16 22.51
CA VAL A 247 -7.69 6.04 21.37
C VAL A 247 -8.33 5.49 20.09
N LEU A 248 -8.22 4.18 19.82
CA LEU A 248 -8.83 3.55 18.65
C LEU A 248 -10.36 3.68 18.65
N LEU A 249 -11.03 3.47 19.79
CA LEU A 249 -12.47 3.66 19.93
C LEU A 249 -12.88 5.10 19.62
N GLY A 250 -12.16 6.09 20.17
CA GLY A 250 -12.41 7.50 19.86
C GLY A 250 -12.20 7.83 18.38
N MET A 251 -11.18 7.28 17.73
CA MET A 251 -10.99 7.45 16.28
C MET A 251 -12.10 6.78 15.46
N ARG A 252 -12.63 5.64 15.92
CA ARG A 252 -13.75 4.94 15.29
C ARG A 252 -15.07 5.69 15.37
N GLU A 253 -15.20 6.69 16.25
CA GLU A 253 -16.35 7.60 16.22
C GLU A 253 -16.39 8.44 14.94
N TYR A 254 -15.25 8.71 14.31
CA TYR A 254 -15.17 9.52 13.08
C TYR A 254 -15.22 8.67 11.81
N ARG A 255 -14.69 7.44 11.83
CA ARG A 255 -14.71 6.55 10.67
C ARG A 255 -14.85 5.10 11.12
N MET A 256 -15.81 4.40 10.54
CA MET A 256 -16.06 3.00 10.85
C MET A 256 -14.84 2.10 10.58
N GLY A 257 -14.72 1.02 11.35
CA GLY A 257 -13.87 -0.13 11.00
C GLY A 257 -12.36 0.13 10.97
N LEU A 258 -11.86 1.21 11.59
CA LEU A 258 -10.41 1.43 11.67
C LEU A 258 -9.73 0.23 12.32
N ILE A 259 -8.67 -0.28 11.69
CA ILE A 259 -8.04 -1.58 12.02
C ILE A 259 -8.99 -2.77 11.72
N GLN A 260 -8.59 -3.59 10.76
CA GLN A 260 -9.45 -4.62 10.15
C GLN A 260 -9.11 -6.05 10.58
N THR A 261 -7.99 -6.27 11.26
CA THR A 261 -7.58 -7.60 11.73
C THR A 261 -6.97 -7.53 13.14
N PRO A 262 -7.01 -8.63 13.92
CA PRO A 262 -6.28 -8.73 15.17
C PRO A 262 -4.78 -8.49 14.99
N ASP A 263 -4.19 -8.96 13.90
CA ASP A 263 -2.76 -8.75 13.60
C ASP A 263 -2.42 -7.28 13.41
N GLN A 264 -3.30 -6.49 12.77
CA GLN A 264 -3.11 -5.04 12.65
C GLN A 264 -3.19 -4.35 14.02
N LEU A 265 -4.05 -4.81 14.92
CA LEU A 265 -4.12 -4.30 16.29
C LEU A 265 -2.84 -4.64 17.07
N ARG A 266 -2.42 -5.91 17.01
CA ARG A 266 -1.15 -6.38 17.61
C ARG A 266 0.03 -5.57 17.09
N PHE A 267 0.11 -5.37 15.78
CA PHE A 267 1.16 -4.58 15.15
C PHE A 267 1.13 -3.12 15.61
N SER A 268 -0.05 -2.52 15.77
CA SER A 268 -0.16 -1.17 16.34
C SER A 268 0.46 -1.09 17.73
N TYR A 269 0.22 -2.06 18.61
CA TYR A 269 0.88 -2.10 19.92
C TYR A 269 2.40 -2.22 19.78
N MET A 270 2.90 -3.14 18.96
CA MET A 270 4.34 -3.31 18.74
C MET A 270 4.99 -2.02 18.25
N ALA A 271 4.38 -1.35 17.27
CA ALA A 271 4.90 -0.12 16.69
C ALA A 271 4.85 1.06 17.67
N VAL A 272 3.81 1.16 18.51
CA VAL A 272 3.75 2.17 19.58
C VAL A 272 4.81 1.91 20.64
N ILE A 273 4.99 0.67 21.11
CA ILE A 273 6.00 0.29 22.10
C ILE A 273 7.41 0.63 21.58
N GLU A 274 7.72 0.20 20.36
CA GLU A 274 9.04 0.45 19.75
C GLU A 274 9.24 1.94 19.46
N GLY A 275 8.22 2.63 18.95
CA GLY A 275 8.25 4.08 18.73
C GLY A 275 8.44 4.87 20.02
N ALA A 276 7.83 4.44 21.13
CA ALA A 276 7.96 5.08 22.43
C ALA A 276 9.40 4.99 22.94
N LYS A 277 10.05 3.82 22.80
CA LYS A 277 11.48 3.66 23.13
C LYS A 277 12.34 4.66 22.36
N LEU A 278 12.04 4.86 21.08
CA LEU A 278 12.77 5.80 20.23
C LEU A 278 12.54 7.26 20.63
N ILE A 279 11.33 7.64 21.07
CA ILE A 279 11.05 9.01 21.54
C ILE A 279 11.69 9.26 22.92
N LEU A 280 11.54 8.33 23.86
CA LEU A 280 11.98 8.49 25.24
C LEU A 280 13.51 8.44 25.42
N THR A 281 14.24 7.80 24.50
CA THR A 281 15.72 7.69 24.58
C THR A 281 16.48 8.89 24.02
N GLY A 282 15.80 9.89 23.46
CA GLY A 282 16.36 11.21 23.17
C GLY A 282 17.21 11.35 21.89
N ASN A 283 16.78 12.29 21.03
CA ASN A 283 17.44 12.96 19.90
C ASN A 283 18.98 12.77 19.75
N SER A 284 19.42 11.70 19.08
CA SER A 284 20.81 11.59 18.63
C SER A 284 20.88 11.17 17.17
N ALA A 285 21.78 11.76 16.37
CA ALA A 285 22.06 11.39 14.98
C ALA A 285 22.39 9.89 14.78
N ALA A 286 22.79 9.19 15.85
CA ALA A 286 22.93 7.74 15.92
C ALA A 286 21.62 6.98 15.60
N GLN A 287 20.45 7.61 15.76
CA GLN A 287 19.12 7.03 15.61
C GLN A 287 18.70 6.86 14.15
N GLN A 288 19.03 7.82 13.26
CA GLN A 288 18.87 7.65 11.82
C GLN A 288 19.76 6.52 11.30
N ASN A 289 20.96 6.36 11.85
CA ASN A 289 21.81 5.21 11.52
C ASN A 289 21.22 3.90 12.06
N LYS A 290 20.69 3.85 13.28
CA LYS A 290 20.09 2.62 13.82
C LYS A 290 18.82 2.18 13.08
N LEU A 291 17.90 3.09 12.73
CA LEU A 291 16.73 2.74 11.90
C LEU A 291 17.12 2.39 10.46
N ARG A 292 18.10 3.08 9.87
CA ARG A 292 18.61 2.73 8.54
C ARG A 292 19.32 1.38 8.54
N VAL A 293 20.04 1.03 9.60
CA VAL A 293 20.69 -0.28 9.78
C VAL A 293 19.63 -1.36 9.99
N LEU A 294 18.67 -1.18 10.90
CA LEU A 294 17.58 -2.15 11.12
C LEU A 294 16.70 -2.36 9.88
N SER A 295 16.37 -1.29 9.14
CA SER A 295 15.62 -1.40 7.87
C SER A 295 16.46 -2.00 6.73
N ARG A 296 17.77 -2.14 6.90
CA ARG A 296 18.71 -2.66 5.92
C ARG A 296 19.19 -4.07 6.27
N ASP A 297 19.14 -4.45 7.55
CA ASP A 297 19.45 -5.78 8.05
C ASP A 297 18.29 -6.78 7.88
N ASP A 298 17.09 -6.31 7.49
CA ASP A 298 16.00 -7.17 6.94
C ASP A 298 16.37 -7.77 5.55
N LEU A 299 17.60 -7.53 5.07
CA LEU A 299 18.19 -8.24 3.93
C LEU A 299 18.81 -9.55 4.43
N GLU A 300 18.19 -10.70 4.08
CA GLU A 300 18.93 -11.97 4.01
C GLU A 300 20.23 -11.74 3.22
N PRO A 301 21.42 -12.10 3.74
CA PRO A 301 22.61 -12.10 2.91
C PRO A 301 22.38 -13.09 1.77
N ASP A 302 22.61 -12.67 0.53
CA ASP A 302 22.61 -13.53 -0.66
C ASP A 302 23.61 -14.68 -0.43
N LEU A 303 23.14 -15.78 0.19
CA LEU A 303 23.88 -17.02 0.23
C LEU A 303 23.95 -17.51 -1.23
N PRO A 304 25.14 -17.87 -1.72
CA PRO A 304 25.25 -18.45 -3.05
C PRO A 304 24.34 -19.68 -3.13
N PRO A 305 23.67 -19.91 -4.27
CA PRO A 305 22.74 -21.03 -4.40
C PRO A 305 23.45 -22.34 -4.03
N PRO A 306 22.78 -23.25 -3.31
CA PRO A 306 23.37 -24.53 -2.96
C PRO A 306 23.83 -25.25 -4.24
N PRO A 307 25.00 -25.92 -4.22
CA PRO A 307 25.50 -26.61 -5.39
C PRO A 307 24.46 -27.63 -5.87
N PRO A 308 24.32 -27.82 -7.20
CA PRO A 308 23.35 -28.76 -7.74
C PRO A 308 23.60 -30.17 -7.20
N PRO A 309 22.54 -30.95 -6.93
CA PRO A 309 22.69 -32.31 -6.40
C PRO A 309 23.52 -33.19 -7.35
N PRO A 310 24.31 -34.13 -6.83
CA PRO A 310 25.12 -35.02 -7.66
C PRO A 310 24.24 -35.78 -8.64
N ARG A 311 24.57 -35.71 -9.95
CA ARG A 311 23.89 -36.51 -10.96
C ARG A 311 24.12 -37.99 -10.68
N PRO A 312 23.10 -38.86 -10.78
CA PRO A 312 23.30 -40.30 -10.70
C PRO A 312 24.19 -40.78 -11.84
N HIS A 313 25.27 -41.49 -11.50
CA HIS A 313 26.14 -42.13 -12.46
C HIS A 313 25.38 -43.27 -13.16
N LEU A 314 25.17 -43.13 -14.47
CA LEU A 314 24.87 -44.25 -15.35
C LEU A 314 26.20 -44.80 -15.87
N ASN A 315 26.42 -46.08 -15.57
CA ASN A 315 27.51 -46.90 -16.10
C ASN A 315 27.59 -46.80 -17.62
N ASP A 316 28.80 -46.66 -18.17
CA ASP A 316 29.29 -47.66 -19.11
C ASP A 316 30.81 -47.55 -19.36
N SER A 317 31.49 -48.66 -19.07
CA SER A 317 32.51 -49.29 -19.92
C SER A 317 33.79 -48.53 -20.29
N ARG A 318 34.87 -48.90 -19.56
CA ARG A 318 36.33 -48.94 -19.89
C ARG A 318 36.68 -49.34 -21.35
N PRO A 319 37.99 -49.35 -21.78
CA PRO A 319 39.22 -48.77 -21.20
C PRO A 319 40.22 -48.14 -22.23
N ASN A 320 41.23 -47.40 -21.76
CA ASN A 320 42.68 -47.66 -21.98
C ASN A 320 43.56 -46.40 -21.93
N GLY A 321 44.71 -46.51 -21.24
CA GLY A 321 45.94 -45.76 -21.55
C GLY A 321 46.50 -44.83 -20.45
N PRO A 322 47.69 -45.10 -19.88
CA PRO A 322 48.31 -44.31 -18.81
C PRO A 322 49.53 -43.48 -19.28
N CYS A 323 49.87 -42.39 -18.58
CA CYS A 323 51.25 -41.90 -18.29
C CYS A 323 51.19 -40.50 -17.62
N LEU A 324 51.68 -40.35 -16.38
CA LEU A 324 53.03 -39.89 -15.95
C LEU A 324 53.22 -38.36 -16.10
N GLU A 325 53.28 -37.62 -14.98
CA GLU A 325 54.49 -36.97 -14.38
C GLU A 325 54.94 -35.72 -15.17
N ALA A 326 55.44 -34.59 -14.63
CA ALA A 326 56.03 -34.23 -13.35
C ALA A 326 55.99 -32.69 -13.15
N GLN A 327 56.09 -32.29 -11.88
CA GLN A 327 56.95 -31.24 -11.26
C GLN A 327 57.16 -29.83 -11.88
N ASP A 328 56.96 -28.85 -10.98
CA ASP A 328 57.52 -27.48 -10.85
C ASP A 328 59.00 -27.32 -11.30
N PRO A 329 59.47 -26.08 -11.58
CA PRO A 329 60.18 -25.31 -10.53
C PRO A 329 60.04 -23.77 -10.58
N SER A 330 59.96 -23.20 -9.36
CA SER A 330 60.62 -21.99 -8.81
C SER A 330 61.20 -20.87 -9.68
N GLY A 331 61.08 -19.61 -9.22
CA GLY A 331 62.08 -18.57 -9.51
C GLY A 331 61.69 -17.10 -9.22
N ASP A 332 62.07 -16.64 -8.02
CA ASP A 332 62.66 -15.34 -7.64
C ASP A 332 61.99 -13.94 -7.76
N HIS A 333 62.29 -13.21 -6.68
CA HIS A 333 62.03 -11.82 -6.29
C HIS A 333 62.61 -10.74 -7.23
N LEU A 334 61.96 -9.55 -7.29
CA LEU A 334 62.50 -8.26 -6.79
C LEU A 334 61.51 -7.08 -6.97
N LEU A 335 61.76 -6.04 -6.17
CA LEU A 335 60.92 -4.93 -5.71
C LEU A 335 60.72 -3.79 -6.73
N ALA A 336 59.55 -3.11 -6.67
CA ALA A 336 59.39 -1.66 -6.44
C ALA A 336 58.03 -1.10 -6.91
N GLY A 337 57.44 -0.20 -6.12
CA GLY A 337 56.56 0.88 -6.62
C GLY A 337 55.11 0.86 -6.12
N GLU A 338 54.80 1.68 -5.12
CA GLU A 338 53.45 2.12 -4.79
C GLU A 338 52.84 2.95 -5.94
N ALA A 339 51.58 2.64 -6.32
CA ALA A 339 50.60 3.61 -6.82
C ALA A 339 49.18 2.99 -6.81
N ASP A 340 48.33 3.56 -5.95
CA ASP A 340 46.90 3.85 -6.10
C ASP A 340 45.99 2.91 -6.93
N SER A 341 45.05 2.24 -6.26
CA SER A 341 43.86 1.63 -6.92
C SER A 341 42.68 1.44 -5.96
N GLN A 342 41.98 2.54 -5.66
CA GLN A 342 40.57 2.51 -5.23
C GLN A 342 39.70 3.17 -6.29
N ASP A 343 39.36 2.48 -7.39
CA ASP A 343 38.13 2.79 -8.12
C ASP A 343 37.74 1.75 -9.19
N HIS A 344 37.19 0.58 -8.81
CA HIS A 344 36.54 -0.29 -9.82
C HIS A 344 35.32 -1.11 -9.35
N ASN A 345 34.91 -1.04 -8.07
CA ASN A 345 33.77 -1.85 -7.58
C ASN A 345 32.41 -1.13 -7.56
N VAL A 346 32.35 0.19 -7.82
CA VAL A 346 31.08 0.93 -7.74
C VAL A 346 30.27 0.86 -9.06
N VAL A 347 30.95 0.82 -10.22
CA VAL A 347 30.30 0.89 -11.54
C VAL A 347 29.52 -0.39 -11.89
N ASN A 348 29.98 -1.56 -11.43
CA ASN A 348 29.36 -2.83 -11.81
C ASN A 348 28.04 -3.11 -11.06
N SER A 349 27.88 -2.59 -9.84
CA SER A 349 26.62 -2.75 -9.07
C SER A 349 25.47 -1.93 -9.67
N GLY A 350 25.77 -0.77 -10.25
CA GLY A 350 24.77 0.10 -10.89
C GLY A 350 24.18 -0.52 -12.16
N HIS A 351 25.01 -1.19 -12.97
CA HIS A 351 24.57 -1.85 -14.19
C HIS A 351 23.71 -3.08 -13.91
N VAL A 352 24.06 -3.90 -12.92
CA VAL A 352 23.27 -5.08 -12.54
C VAL A 352 21.91 -4.67 -11.95
N ARG A 353 21.88 -3.62 -11.12
CA ARG A 353 20.64 -3.04 -10.56
C ARG A 353 19.74 -2.44 -11.64
N LYS A 354 20.33 -1.76 -12.64
CA LYS A 354 19.59 -1.23 -13.80
C LYS A 354 18.98 -2.35 -14.64
N ARG A 355 19.71 -3.44 -14.87
CA ARG A 355 19.23 -4.59 -15.66
C ARG A 355 18.06 -5.32 -14.99
N HIS A 356 18.16 -5.59 -13.68
CA HIS A 356 17.04 -6.18 -12.94
C HIS A 356 15.81 -5.26 -12.86
N ARG A 357 16.00 -3.94 -12.85
CA ARG A 357 14.90 -2.96 -12.94
C ARG A 357 14.20 -3.03 -14.29
N GLU A 358 14.95 -3.04 -15.38
CA GLU A 358 14.40 -3.16 -16.75
C GLU A 358 13.66 -4.50 -16.95
N GLU A 359 14.17 -5.59 -16.39
CA GLU A 359 13.51 -6.91 -16.42
C GLU A 359 12.19 -6.94 -15.62
N ARG A 360 12.14 -6.31 -14.43
CA ARG A 360 10.90 -6.23 -13.63
C ARG A 360 9.84 -5.35 -14.30
N ILE A 361 10.26 -4.24 -14.91
CA ILE A 361 9.37 -3.34 -15.66
C ILE A 361 8.83 -4.06 -16.90
N ALA A 362 9.69 -4.72 -17.68
CA ALA A 362 9.28 -5.49 -18.86
C ALA A 362 8.33 -6.64 -18.50
N SER A 363 8.61 -7.37 -17.42
CA SER A 363 7.74 -8.44 -16.91
C SER A 363 6.37 -7.91 -16.48
N THR A 364 6.33 -6.74 -15.84
CA THR A 364 5.07 -6.10 -15.42
C THR A 364 4.28 -5.59 -16.62
N ALA A 365 4.94 -4.95 -17.60
CA ALA A 365 4.32 -4.49 -18.84
C ALA A 365 3.74 -5.67 -19.65
N GLN A 366 4.47 -6.78 -19.76
CA GLN A 366 4.03 -7.98 -20.45
C GLN A 366 2.80 -8.61 -19.76
N ARG A 367 2.76 -8.64 -18.42
CA ARG A 367 1.59 -9.10 -17.65
C ARG A 367 0.38 -8.19 -17.83
N VAL A 368 0.57 -6.88 -17.88
CA VAL A 368 -0.50 -5.91 -18.16
C VAL A 368 -1.06 -6.11 -19.57
N GLN A 369 -0.21 -6.34 -20.57
CA GLN A 369 -0.64 -6.59 -21.94
C GLN A 369 -1.40 -7.92 -22.08
N GLN A 370 -0.95 -8.98 -21.40
CA GLN A 370 -1.67 -10.25 -21.33
C GLN A 370 -3.04 -10.11 -20.65
N MET A 371 -3.15 -9.29 -19.60
CA MET A 371 -4.43 -9.00 -18.95
C MET A 371 -5.38 -8.21 -19.84
N LYS A 372 -4.87 -7.20 -20.58
CA LYS A 372 -5.67 -6.46 -21.58
C LYS A 372 -6.23 -7.42 -22.63
N GLN A 373 -5.41 -8.33 -23.17
CA GLN A 373 -5.87 -9.34 -24.12
C GLN A 373 -6.95 -10.26 -23.53
N ARG A 374 -6.77 -10.73 -22.28
CA ARG A 374 -7.78 -11.57 -21.60
C ARG A 374 -9.10 -10.85 -21.35
N LEU A 375 -9.06 -9.55 -21.03
CA LEU A 375 -10.25 -8.72 -20.88
C LEU A 375 -10.98 -8.58 -22.22
N THR A 376 -10.26 -8.28 -23.30
CA THR A 376 -10.83 -8.20 -24.65
C THR A 376 -11.42 -9.55 -25.11
N ASP A 377 -10.77 -10.67 -24.79
CA ASP A 377 -11.29 -12.01 -25.10
C ASP A 377 -12.54 -12.35 -24.27
N SER A 378 -12.59 -11.90 -23.01
CA SER A 378 -13.77 -12.04 -22.13
C SER A 378 -14.95 -11.23 -22.66
N GLU A 379 -14.71 -10.00 -23.12
CA GLU A 379 -15.70 -9.14 -23.76
C GLU A 379 -16.24 -9.78 -25.05
N ARG A 380 -15.36 -10.27 -25.92
CA ARG A 380 -15.76 -11.00 -27.14
C ARG A 380 -16.57 -12.27 -26.84
N LYS A 381 -16.21 -13.02 -25.79
CA LYS A 381 -16.98 -14.20 -25.35
C LYS A 381 -18.35 -13.80 -24.81
N ARG A 382 -18.44 -12.69 -24.07
CA ARG A 382 -19.70 -12.15 -23.55
C ARG A 382 -20.62 -11.67 -24.67
N GLU A 383 -20.09 -10.99 -25.67
CA GLU A 383 -20.84 -10.58 -26.88
C GLU A 383 -21.35 -11.80 -27.66
N LYS A 384 -20.48 -12.80 -27.90
CA LYS A 384 -20.91 -14.08 -28.51
C LYS A 384 -22.01 -14.74 -27.69
N TRP A 385 -21.86 -14.82 -26.36
CA TRP A 385 -22.88 -15.42 -25.51
C TRP A 385 -24.20 -14.66 -25.56
N GLN A 386 -24.17 -13.32 -25.57
CA GLN A 386 -25.38 -12.49 -25.72
C GLN A 386 -26.06 -12.71 -27.09
N TYR A 387 -25.29 -12.92 -28.16
CA TYR A 387 -25.81 -13.25 -29.49
C TYR A 387 -26.45 -14.65 -29.55
N TRP A 388 -25.80 -15.67 -28.98
CA TRP A 388 -26.28 -17.06 -29.04
C TRP A 388 -27.37 -17.40 -28.01
N ARG A 389 -27.44 -16.67 -26.88
CA ARG A 389 -28.42 -16.90 -25.80
C ARG A 389 -29.88 -16.91 -26.26
N PRO A 390 -30.39 -15.94 -27.06
CA PRO A 390 -31.76 -16.00 -27.55
C PRO A 390 -31.98 -17.19 -28.51
N ILE A 391 -31.00 -17.50 -29.36
CA ILE A 391 -31.09 -18.62 -30.33
C ILE A 391 -31.21 -19.96 -29.59
N LEU A 392 -30.36 -20.19 -28.59
CA LEU A 392 -30.41 -21.42 -27.77
C LEU A 392 -31.71 -21.56 -26.98
N LEU A 393 -32.28 -20.44 -26.50
CA LEU A 393 -33.59 -20.43 -25.85
C LEU A 393 -34.71 -20.84 -26.81
N TYR A 394 -34.73 -20.29 -28.04
CA TYR A 394 -35.75 -20.67 -29.03
C TYR A 394 -35.63 -22.13 -29.48
N VAL A 395 -34.40 -22.64 -29.65
CA VAL A 395 -34.17 -24.07 -29.95
C VAL A 395 -34.68 -24.96 -28.80
N GLY A 396 -34.41 -24.58 -27.54
CA GLY A 396 -34.88 -25.33 -26.37
C GLY A 396 -36.42 -25.33 -26.21
N VAL A 397 -37.08 -24.22 -26.52
CA VAL A 397 -38.56 -24.15 -26.53
C VAL A 397 -39.12 -24.99 -27.67
N GLY A 398 -38.52 -24.93 -28.86
CA GLY A 398 -38.95 -25.74 -30.01
C GLY A 398 -38.83 -27.23 -29.77
N THR A 399 -37.74 -27.70 -29.15
CA THR A 399 -37.57 -29.13 -28.81
C THR A 399 -38.54 -29.57 -27.72
N ALA A 400 -38.80 -28.75 -26.70
CA ALA A 400 -39.79 -29.06 -25.66
C ALA A 400 -41.22 -29.21 -26.23
N LEU A 401 -41.60 -28.34 -27.18
CA LEU A 401 -42.90 -28.43 -27.86
C LEU A 401 -43.00 -29.66 -28.76
N ALA A 402 -41.93 -29.99 -29.49
CA ALA A 402 -41.89 -31.19 -30.34
C ALA A 402 -41.98 -32.49 -29.52
N VAL A 403 -41.25 -32.56 -28.39
CA VAL A 403 -41.34 -33.70 -27.46
C VAL A 403 -42.72 -33.78 -26.82
N GLY A 404 -43.31 -32.65 -26.43
CA GLY A 404 -44.67 -32.59 -25.90
C GLY A 404 -45.72 -33.11 -26.90
N LEU A 405 -45.59 -32.73 -28.18
CA LEU A 405 -46.45 -33.21 -29.26
C LEU A 405 -46.27 -34.71 -29.52
N LEU A 406 -45.03 -35.21 -29.53
CA LEU A 406 -44.75 -36.64 -29.69
C LEU A 406 -45.32 -37.45 -28.52
N CYS A 407 -45.16 -37.00 -27.28
CA CYS A 407 -45.74 -37.65 -26.11
C CYS A 407 -47.28 -37.65 -26.14
N TRP A 408 -47.89 -36.55 -26.60
CA TRP A 408 -49.34 -36.46 -26.76
C TRP A 408 -49.87 -37.44 -27.82
N MET A 409 -49.20 -37.52 -28.97
CA MET A 409 -49.56 -38.46 -30.05
C MET A 409 -49.41 -39.94 -29.65
N TYR A 410 -48.49 -40.28 -28.75
CA TYR A 410 -48.33 -41.64 -28.22
C TYR A 410 -49.32 -41.99 -27.09
N SER A 411 -50.07 -41.01 -26.58
CA SER A 411 -51.03 -41.18 -25.48
C SER A 411 -52.50 -41.26 -25.93
N GLN A 412 -52.76 -41.15 -27.24
CA GLN A 412 -54.02 -41.53 -27.88
C GLN A 412 -53.86 -42.89 -28.55
#